data_AF-A0A661F3G1-F1
#
_entry.id   AF-A0A661F3G1-F1
#
_cell.length_a   1.000
_cell.length_b   1.000
_cell.length_c   1.000
_cell.angle_alpha   90.00
_cell.angle_beta   90.00
_cell.angle_gamma   90.00
#
_symmetry.space_group_name_H-M   'P 1'
#
loop_
_entity.id
_entity.type
_entity.pdbx_description
1 polymer ?
#
loop_
_entity_poly.entity_id
_entity_poly.type
_entity_poly.pdbx_seq_one_letter_code
_entity_poly.pdbx_strand_id
1 'polypeptide(L)'
;FVYLMRAAGIPARIIAGYQGGEYNPVGNFLEVRQADAHAWSEIWLKNKGWVRIDPTAAVAPERVELGINFRDQLSSHEVRFAFHPSSAFIKLGLSIRHLLNSLDYNWQTWVLGYSFEKQIRFLTQLGFSGLLSELLWIVSSGSLLFFALIAFVILRQRKKEHDKVARLYLHYCEKLAAKGIKRHPSEPASIFSKRAIAQFPTLEKEVKLITETYQRLRYEKSSHPNDLLFFQQMIRRF
;
A
#
# COMPACT_ATOMS: atom_id res chain seq x y z
N PHE A 1 21.33 -42.54 -33.42
CA PHE A 1 21.97 -41.88 -34.58
C PHE A 1 23.49 -41.71 -34.40
N VAL A 2 23.96 -40.88 -33.45
CA VAL A 2 25.42 -40.63 -33.23
C VAL A 2 26.26 -41.89 -33.17
N TYR A 3 25.79 -42.92 -32.44
CA TYR A 3 26.46 -44.21 -32.35
C TYR A 3 26.71 -44.86 -33.72
N LEU A 4 25.70 -44.88 -34.60
CA LEU A 4 25.80 -45.47 -35.93
C LEU A 4 26.80 -44.70 -36.81
N MET A 5 26.80 -43.37 -36.74
CA MET A 5 27.74 -42.55 -37.50
C MET A 5 29.18 -42.81 -37.07
N ARG A 6 29.42 -42.94 -35.76
CA ARG A 6 30.74 -43.33 -35.24
C ARG A 6 31.15 -44.73 -35.71
N ALA A 7 30.24 -45.69 -35.71
CA ALA A 7 30.51 -47.05 -36.21
C ALA A 7 30.83 -47.06 -37.72
N ALA A 8 30.26 -46.13 -38.49
CA ALA A 8 30.56 -45.93 -39.91
C ALA A 8 31.85 -45.13 -40.16
N GLY A 9 32.64 -44.81 -39.14
CA GLY A 9 33.88 -44.04 -39.25
C GLY A 9 33.70 -42.54 -39.42
N ILE A 10 32.48 -42.01 -39.25
CA ILE A 10 32.18 -40.58 -39.34
C ILE A 10 32.26 -39.98 -37.92
N PRO A 11 33.10 -38.96 -37.67
CA PRO A 11 33.13 -38.29 -36.38
C PRO A 11 31.76 -37.66 -36.07
N ALA A 12 31.19 -38.00 -34.92
CA ALA A 12 29.88 -37.53 -34.50
C ALA A 12 29.82 -37.26 -32.99
N ARG A 13 28.97 -36.32 -32.56
CA ARG A 13 28.77 -35.96 -31.15
C ARG A 13 27.30 -35.65 -30.83
N ILE A 14 26.94 -35.80 -29.57
CA ILE A 14 25.64 -35.38 -29.01
C ILE A 14 25.82 -33.98 -28.45
N ILE A 15 24.87 -33.09 -28.72
CA ILE A 15 24.76 -31.79 -28.07
C ILE A 15 23.47 -31.78 -27.26
N ALA A 16 23.57 -31.40 -25.99
CA ALA A 16 22.43 -31.22 -25.10
C ALA A 16 22.19 -29.72 -24.86
N GLY A 17 20.94 -29.30 -24.86
CA GLY A 17 20.55 -27.91 -24.66
C GLY A 17 19.04 -27.76 -24.62
N TYR A 18 18.54 -26.63 -25.14
CA TYR A 18 17.12 -26.35 -25.26
C TYR A 18 16.81 -25.99 -26.71
N GLN A 19 15.63 -26.36 -27.19
CA GLN A 19 15.17 -26.04 -28.53
C GLN A 19 13.71 -25.56 -28.49
N GLY A 20 13.43 -24.43 -29.13
CA GLY A 20 12.11 -23.81 -29.13
C GLY A 20 12.03 -22.67 -28.13
N GLY A 21 11.05 -22.75 -27.22
CA GLY A 21 10.65 -21.67 -26.32
C GLY A 21 9.37 -20.97 -26.77
N GLU A 22 8.62 -20.44 -25.81
CA GLU A 22 7.35 -19.75 -26.02
C GLU A 22 7.57 -18.23 -25.97
N TYR A 23 7.28 -17.52 -27.05
CA TYR A 23 7.41 -16.08 -27.06
C TYR A 23 6.30 -15.42 -26.24
N ASN A 24 6.66 -14.62 -25.23
CA ASN A 24 5.70 -13.85 -24.44
C ASN A 24 5.59 -12.42 -25.01
N PRO A 25 4.50 -12.08 -25.71
CA PRO A 25 4.34 -10.77 -26.33
C PRO A 25 4.12 -9.64 -25.31
N VAL A 26 3.67 -9.97 -24.08
CA VAL A 26 3.43 -8.99 -23.02
C VAL A 26 4.74 -8.53 -22.40
N GLY A 27 5.65 -9.47 -22.16
CA GLY A 27 6.96 -9.21 -21.57
C GLY A 27 8.07 -8.93 -22.58
N ASN A 28 7.82 -9.13 -23.87
CA ASN A 28 8.80 -9.00 -24.96
C ASN A 28 10.06 -9.87 -24.73
N PHE A 29 9.86 -11.13 -24.33
CA PHE A 29 10.93 -12.10 -24.11
C PHE A 29 10.55 -13.51 -24.61
N LEU A 30 11.55 -14.33 -24.90
CA LEU A 30 11.37 -15.75 -25.22
C LEU A 30 11.52 -16.58 -23.92
N GLU A 31 10.47 -17.31 -23.56
CA GLU A 31 10.45 -18.17 -22.38
C GLU A 31 10.95 -19.57 -22.74
N VAL A 32 12.09 -19.99 -22.19
CA VAL A 32 12.65 -21.34 -22.37
C VAL A 32 12.52 -22.10 -21.06
N ARG A 33 11.82 -23.24 -21.09
CA ARG A 33 11.50 -24.05 -19.91
C ARG A 33 12.29 -25.36 -19.89
N GLN A 34 12.31 -26.02 -18.73
CA GLN A 34 12.86 -27.38 -18.61
C GLN A 34 12.16 -28.39 -19.54
N ALA A 35 10.89 -28.14 -19.85
CA ALA A 35 10.14 -28.93 -20.82
C ALA A 35 10.71 -28.83 -22.24
N ASP A 36 11.44 -27.75 -22.58
CA ASP A 36 12.07 -27.53 -23.89
C ASP A 36 13.48 -28.15 -23.99
N ALA A 37 13.89 -28.94 -22.98
CA ALA A 37 15.18 -29.63 -22.98
C ALA A 37 15.24 -30.60 -24.16
N HIS A 38 16.29 -30.47 -24.97
CA HIS A 38 16.43 -31.22 -26.21
C HIS A 38 17.88 -31.64 -26.47
N ALA A 39 18.04 -32.72 -27.22
CA ALA A 39 19.34 -33.22 -27.63
C ALA A 39 19.37 -33.47 -29.14
N TRP A 40 20.35 -32.88 -29.82
CA TRP A 40 20.58 -33.11 -31.24
C TRP A 40 21.96 -33.72 -31.48
N SER A 41 22.20 -34.13 -32.73
CA SER A 41 23.46 -34.71 -33.15
C SER A 41 24.22 -33.75 -34.06
N GLU A 42 25.54 -33.82 -34.03
CA GLU A 42 26.39 -33.18 -35.04
C GLU A 42 27.33 -34.21 -35.63
N ILE A 43 27.54 -34.15 -36.94
CA ILE A 43 28.51 -34.99 -37.66
C ILE A 43 29.54 -34.13 -38.37
N TRP A 44 30.75 -34.65 -38.54
CA TRP A 44 31.80 -33.98 -39.30
C TRP A 44 31.76 -34.42 -40.76
N LEU A 45 31.57 -33.46 -41.67
CA LEU A 45 31.63 -33.68 -43.11
C LEU A 45 32.86 -32.99 -43.70
N LYS A 46 33.61 -33.72 -44.53
CA LYS A 46 34.77 -33.18 -45.26
C LYS A 46 34.32 -31.97 -46.08
N ASN A 47 35.04 -30.85 -45.95
CA ASN A 47 34.78 -29.54 -46.57
C ASN A 47 33.56 -28.76 -46.04
N LYS A 48 32.81 -29.26 -45.04
CA LYS A 48 31.70 -28.53 -44.39
C LYS A 48 31.86 -28.36 -42.88
N GLY A 49 32.72 -29.17 -42.24
CA GLY A 49 32.91 -29.14 -40.80
C GLY A 49 31.77 -29.82 -40.05
N TRP A 50 31.46 -29.32 -38.85
CA TRP A 50 30.36 -29.83 -38.02
C TRP A 50 29.02 -29.41 -38.60
N VAL A 51 28.17 -30.40 -38.90
CA VAL A 51 26.82 -30.19 -39.42
C VAL A 51 25.81 -30.76 -38.44
N ARG A 52 24.85 -29.92 -38.05
CA ARG A 52 23.73 -30.30 -37.18
C ARG A 52 22.76 -31.22 -37.91
N ILE A 53 22.45 -32.33 -37.28
CA ILE A 53 21.43 -33.29 -37.69
C ILE A 53 20.56 -33.57 -36.47
N ASP A 54 19.28 -33.25 -36.58
CA ASP A 54 18.30 -33.61 -35.55
C ASP A 54 17.51 -34.85 -35.99
N PRO A 55 17.89 -36.06 -35.52
CA PRO A 55 17.19 -37.29 -35.88
C PRO A 55 15.76 -37.33 -35.31
N THR A 56 15.43 -36.47 -34.34
CA THR A 56 14.07 -36.36 -33.77
C THR A 56 13.12 -35.67 -34.75
N ALA A 57 13.64 -34.72 -35.55
CA ALA A 57 12.87 -34.04 -36.60
C ALA A 57 12.32 -35.02 -37.66
N ALA A 58 13.02 -36.13 -37.88
CA ALA A 58 12.62 -37.16 -38.84
C ALA A 58 11.52 -38.10 -38.33
N VAL A 59 11.28 -38.17 -37.02
CA VAL A 59 10.30 -39.09 -36.39
C VAL A 59 9.09 -38.32 -35.85
N ALA A 60 9.27 -37.08 -35.42
CA ALA A 60 8.19 -36.21 -34.94
C ALA A 60 8.42 -34.75 -35.40
N PRO A 61 8.19 -34.45 -36.70
CA PRO A 61 8.44 -33.11 -37.25
C PRO A 61 7.66 -32.00 -36.53
N GLU A 62 6.44 -32.31 -36.06
CA GLU A 62 5.58 -31.40 -35.28
C GLU A 62 6.26 -30.89 -34.00
N ARG A 63 7.11 -31.70 -33.35
CA ARG A 63 7.84 -31.29 -32.13
C ARG A 63 8.95 -30.28 -32.40
N VAL A 64 9.45 -30.24 -33.64
CA VAL A 64 10.55 -29.35 -34.05
C VAL A 64 10.01 -28.00 -34.54
N GLU A 65 8.81 -27.99 -35.16
CA GLU A 65 8.18 -26.76 -35.64
C GLU A 65 7.29 -26.06 -34.59
N LEU A 66 6.65 -26.79 -33.68
CA LEU A 66 5.66 -26.22 -32.74
C LEU A 66 6.10 -26.19 -31.28
N GLY A 67 7.32 -26.65 -30.96
CA GLY A 67 7.74 -26.83 -29.58
C GLY A 67 6.91 -27.91 -28.87
N ILE A 68 7.27 -28.27 -27.64
CA ILE A 68 6.53 -29.29 -26.88
C ILE A 68 5.23 -28.67 -26.36
N ASN A 69 4.24 -28.52 -27.24
CA ASN A 69 2.86 -28.23 -26.87
C ASN A 69 2.22 -29.51 -26.33
N PHE A 70 2.44 -29.75 -25.03
CA PHE A 70 1.87 -30.86 -24.25
C PHE A 70 0.35 -31.03 -24.46
N ARG A 71 -0.33 -29.96 -24.87
CA ARG A 71 -1.78 -29.88 -25.09
C ARG A 71 -2.24 -30.51 -26.40
N ASP A 72 -1.44 -30.47 -27.47
CA ASP A 72 -1.81 -31.07 -28.77
C ASP A 72 -1.58 -32.59 -28.77
N GLN A 73 -0.61 -33.07 -27.97
CA GLN A 73 -0.39 -34.50 -27.78
C GLN A 73 -1.49 -35.19 -26.97
N LEU A 74 -2.09 -34.49 -26.00
CA LEU A 74 -3.28 -34.93 -25.25
C LEU A 74 -4.54 -35.09 -26.13
N SER A 75 -4.59 -34.49 -27.33
CA SER A 75 -5.71 -34.68 -28.28
C SER A 75 -5.61 -35.97 -29.10
N SER A 76 -4.43 -36.60 -29.14
CA SER A 76 -4.18 -37.75 -30.02
C SER A 76 -4.39 -39.11 -29.36
N HIS A 77 -4.47 -39.17 -28.02
CA HIS A 77 -4.78 -40.39 -27.27
C HIS A 77 -5.71 -40.06 -26.09
N GLU A 78 -6.89 -40.71 -26.13
CA GLU A 78 -7.81 -40.99 -25.02
C GLU A 78 -9.15 -40.21 -24.93
N VAL A 79 -10.21 -41.02 -24.90
CA VAL A 79 -11.45 -40.90 -24.11
C VAL A 79 -11.96 -39.47 -23.88
N ARG A 80 -12.95 -39.10 -24.69
CA ARG A 80 -13.75 -37.88 -24.57
C ARG A 80 -14.53 -37.84 -23.25
N PHE A 81 -14.01 -37.15 -22.25
CA PHE A 81 -14.84 -36.47 -21.26
C PHE A 81 -15.17 -35.07 -21.79
N ALA A 82 -16.40 -34.89 -22.24
CA ALA A 82 -16.88 -33.68 -22.89
C ALA A 82 -17.04 -32.52 -21.90
N PHE A 83 -15.97 -31.76 -21.70
CA PHE A 83 -16.06 -30.35 -21.33
C PHE A 83 -15.27 -29.55 -22.36
N HIS A 84 -15.97 -28.97 -23.34
CA HIS A 84 -15.41 -27.96 -24.23
C HIS A 84 -15.68 -26.57 -23.63
N PRO A 85 -14.81 -26.02 -22.75
CA PRO A 85 -14.89 -24.61 -22.41
C PRO A 85 -14.68 -23.82 -23.71
N SER A 86 -15.52 -22.81 -23.95
CA SER A 86 -15.45 -22.01 -25.17
C SER A 86 -14.02 -21.47 -25.38
N SER A 87 -13.58 -21.40 -26.63
CA SER A 87 -12.22 -20.99 -27.03
C SER A 87 -11.76 -19.66 -26.40
N ALA A 88 -12.70 -18.80 -26.00
CA ALA A 88 -12.46 -17.57 -25.26
C ALA A 88 -11.90 -17.79 -23.85
N PHE A 89 -12.40 -18.77 -23.08
CA PHE A 89 -11.90 -19.04 -21.73
C PHE A 89 -10.49 -19.65 -21.74
N ILE A 90 -10.19 -20.47 -22.76
CA ILE A 90 -8.83 -21.03 -22.95
C ILE A 90 -7.85 -19.91 -23.30
N LYS A 91 -8.22 -19.01 -24.23
CA LYS A 91 -7.41 -17.83 -24.59
C LYS A 91 -7.21 -16.89 -23.39
N LEU A 92 -8.25 -16.65 -22.60
CA LEU A 92 -8.17 -15.82 -21.40
C LEU A 92 -7.22 -16.42 -20.35
N GLY A 93 -7.30 -17.74 -20.13
CA GLY A 93 -6.39 -18.44 -19.21
C GLY A 93 -4.93 -18.37 -19.65
N LEU A 94 -4.66 -18.49 -20.96
CA LEU A 94 -3.32 -18.31 -21.52
C LEU A 94 -2.83 -16.87 -21.33
N SER A 95 -3.64 -15.86 -21.63
CA SER A 95 -3.30 -14.45 -21.41
C SER A 95 -3.00 -14.13 -19.94
N ILE A 96 -3.77 -14.69 -19.01
CA ILE A 96 -3.52 -14.53 -17.57
C ILE A 96 -2.21 -15.20 -17.17
N ARG A 97 -1.92 -16.40 -17.69
CA ARG A 97 -0.64 -17.07 -17.43
C ARG A 97 0.54 -16.24 -17.93
N HIS A 98 0.47 -15.68 -19.13
CA HIS A 98 1.53 -14.80 -19.65
C HIS A 98 1.70 -13.54 -18.81
N LEU A 99 0.60 -12.96 -18.30
CA LEU A 99 0.66 -11.83 -17.37
C LEU A 99 1.36 -12.21 -16.07
N LEU A 100 1.00 -13.34 -15.46
CA LEU A 100 1.63 -13.84 -14.24
C LEU A 100 3.12 -14.13 -14.44
N ASN A 101 3.51 -14.74 -15.56
CA ASN A 101 4.91 -15.00 -15.90
C ASN A 101 5.70 -13.69 -16.10
N SER A 102 5.09 -12.68 -16.73
CA SER A 102 5.71 -11.36 -16.87
C SER A 102 5.87 -10.66 -15.52
N LEU A 103 4.92 -10.82 -14.59
CA LEU A 103 5.03 -10.30 -13.23
C LEU A 103 6.15 -10.99 -12.46
N ASP A 104 6.27 -12.32 -12.58
CA ASP A 104 7.36 -13.08 -11.96
C ASP A 104 8.73 -12.66 -12.53
N TYR A 105 8.86 -12.53 -13.85
CA TYR A 105 10.09 -12.04 -14.48
C TYR A 105 10.47 -10.62 -14.02
N ASN A 106 9.49 -9.70 -13.96
CA ASN A 106 9.73 -8.34 -13.47
C ASN A 106 10.06 -8.34 -11.97
N TRP A 107 9.42 -9.18 -11.17
CA TRP A 107 9.70 -9.34 -9.75
C TRP A 107 11.11 -9.89 -9.53
N GLN A 108 11.54 -10.93 -10.25
CA GLN A 108 12.90 -11.43 -10.18
C GLN A 108 13.91 -10.34 -10.60
N THR A 109 13.63 -9.61 -11.68
CA THR A 109 14.51 -8.52 -12.13
C THR A 109 14.56 -7.33 -11.15
N TRP A 110 13.48 -7.10 -10.40
CA TRP A 110 13.38 -5.98 -9.47
C TRP A 110 13.90 -6.33 -8.07
N VAL A 111 13.61 -7.53 -7.58
CA VAL A 111 13.94 -7.99 -6.22
C VAL A 111 15.27 -8.73 -6.17
N LEU A 112 15.54 -9.65 -7.11
CA LEU A 112 16.85 -10.31 -7.20
C LEU A 112 17.86 -9.44 -7.97
N GLY A 113 17.38 -8.61 -8.90
CA GLY A 113 18.17 -7.63 -9.65
C GLY A 113 18.14 -6.21 -9.08
N TYR A 114 17.90 -6.05 -7.77
CA TYR A 114 18.07 -4.76 -7.08
C TYR A 114 19.55 -4.40 -7.05
N SER A 115 20.04 -3.81 -8.15
CA SER A 115 21.43 -3.38 -8.26
C SER A 115 21.63 -2.03 -7.58
N PHE A 116 22.82 -1.85 -7.01
CA PHE A 116 23.27 -0.59 -6.42
C PHE A 116 23.11 0.60 -7.39
N GLU A 117 23.24 0.37 -8.70
CA GLU A 117 23.02 1.38 -9.74
C GLU A 117 21.57 1.85 -9.87
N LYS A 118 20.58 0.97 -9.64
CA LYS A 118 19.16 1.36 -9.64
C LYS A 118 18.84 2.16 -8.39
N GLN A 119 19.42 1.79 -7.25
CA GLN A 119 19.30 2.52 -6.00
C GLN A 119 19.88 3.94 -6.14
N ILE A 120 21.09 4.08 -6.68
CA ILE A 120 21.70 5.39 -6.93
C ILE A 120 20.84 6.22 -7.89
N ARG A 121 20.35 5.64 -9.00
CA ARG A 121 19.49 6.37 -9.96
C ARG A 121 18.18 6.86 -9.33
N PHE A 122 17.56 6.06 -8.48
CA PHE A 122 16.36 6.46 -7.76
C PHE A 122 16.66 7.57 -6.75
N LEU A 123 17.74 7.43 -5.99
CA LEU A 123 18.20 8.43 -5.02
C LEU A 123 18.56 9.76 -5.72
N THR A 124 19.25 9.73 -6.85
CA THR A 124 19.58 10.95 -7.61
C THR A 124 18.35 11.64 -8.19
N GLN A 125 17.33 10.89 -8.64
CA GLN A 125 16.04 11.46 -9.06
C GLN A 125 15.29 12.16 -7.90
N LEU A 126 15.44 11.66 -6.68
CA LEU A 126 14.94 12.29 -5.45
C LEU A 126 15.83 13.43 -4.92
N GLY A 127 16.93 13.75 -5.61
CA GLY A 127 17.86 14.83 -5.24
C GLY A 127 18.99 14.41 -4.31
N PHE A 128 19.15 13.11 -4.00
CA PHE A 128 20.29 12.57 -3.26
C PHE A 128 21.47 12.31 -4.21
N SER A 129 22.06 13.40 -4.72
CA SER A 129 23.21 13.36 -5.63
C SER A 129 24.55 13.63 -4.94
N GLY A 130 24.57 13.89 -3.63
CA GLY A 130 25.81 14.01 -2.86
C GLY A 130 25.62 14.38 -1.38
N LEU A 131 26.73 14.43 -0.65
CA LEU A 131 26.81 14.67 0.80
C LEU A 131 25.99 15.89 1.27
N LEU A 132 25.97 16.96 0.47
CA LEU A 132 25.33 18.21 0.85
C LEU A 132 23.80 18.12 0.76
N SER A 133 23.25 17.41 -0.24
CA SER A 133 21.81 17.19 -0.34
C SER A 133 21.30 16.14 0.64
N GLU A 134 22.11 15.13 0.95
CA GLU A 134 21.83 14.16 2.02
C GLU A 134 21.70 14.83 3.39
N LEU A 135 22.62 15.74 3.73
CA LEU A 135 22.55 16.52 4.97
C LEU A 135 21.32 17.42 5.02
N LEU A 136 20.96 18.09 3.93
CA LEU A 136 19.77 18.94 3.86
C LEU A 136 18.48 18.14 4.10
N TRP A 137 18.37 16.92 3.59
CA TRP A 137 17.21 16.05 3.83
C TRP A 137 17.14 15.53 5.27
N ILE A 138 18.26 15.18 5.89
CA ILE A 138 18.32 14.79 7.30
C ILE A 138 17.88 15.96 8.19
N VAL A 139 18.42 17.16 7.95
CA VAL A 139 18.06 18.36 8.71
C VAL A 139 16.59 18.73 8.50
N SER A 140 16.09 18.62 7.27
CA SER A 140 14.69 18.94 6.95
C SER A 140 13.71 17.95 7.60
N SER A 141 14.01 16.64 7.55
CA SER A 141 13.17 15.62 8.17
C SER A 141 13.20 15.70 9.70
N GLY A 142 14.38 15.93 10.29
CA GLY A 142 14.52 16.18 11.72
C GLY A 142 13.75 17.42 12.19
N SER A 143 13.84 18.52 11.44
CA SER A 143 13.10 19.75 11.73
C SER A 143 11.59 19.54 11.62
N LEU A 144 11.11 18.84 10.58
CA LEU A 144 9.69 18.53 10.41
C LEU A 144 9.15 17.73 11.60
N LEU A 145 9.87 16.68 12.02
CA LEU A 145 9.49 15.86 13.17
C LEU A 145 9.47 16.68 14.47
N PHE A 146 10.47 17.54 14.68
CA PHE A 146 10.54 18.42 15.84
C PHE A 146 9.34 19.38 15.91
N PHE A 147 9.02 20.07 14.80
CA PHE A 147 7.87 20.96 14.74
C PHE A 147 6.54 20.21 14.86
N ALA A 148 6.41 19.02 14.27
CA ALA A 148 5.23 18.18 14.40
C ALA A 148 5.02 17.74 15.86
N LEU A 149 6.08 17.40 16.58
CA LEU A 149 6.02 17.01 17.99
C LEU A 149 5.64 18.19 18.89
N ILE A 150 6.21 19.38 18.65
CA ILE A 150 5.81 20.61 19.34
C ILE A 150 4.33 20.92 19.09
N ALA A 151 3.90 20.90 17.82
CA ALA A 151 2.51 21.14 17.46
C ALA A 151 1.59 20.12 18.15
N PHE A 152 1.97 18.84 18.18
CA PHE A 152 1.21 17.80 18.87
C PHE A 152 1.08 18.07 20.37
N VAL A 153 2.16 18.46 21.05
CA VAL A 153 2.12 18.80 22.49
C VAL A 153 1.21 20.01 22.75
N ILE A 154 1.36 21.09 21.97
CA ILE A 154 0.54 22.31 22.09
C ILE A 154 -0.94 21.99 21.86
N LEU A 155 -1.25 21.23 20.81
CA LEU A 155 -2.63 20.89 20.45
C LEU A 155 -3.26 19.92 21.47
N ARG A 156 -2.47 19.01 22.06
CA ARG A 156 -2.93 18.08 23.08
C ARG A 156 -3.26 18.77 24.40
N GLN A 157 -2.50 19.80 24.79
CA GLN A 157 -2.74 20.57 26.02
C GLN A 157 -4.01 21.43 25.95
N ARG A 158 -4.52 21.77 24.76
CA ARG A 158 -5.66 22.70 24.61
C ARG A 158 -7.05 22.08 24.76
N LYS A 159 -7.23 20.75 24.68
CA LYS A 159 -8.57 20.16 24.43
C LYS A 159 -9.28 19.46 25.61
N LYS A 160 -8.69 19.44 26.80
CA LYS A 160 -9.18 18.71 28.00
C LYS A 160 -10.55 19.12 28.57
N GLU A 161 -10.51 20.21 29.34
CA GLU A 161 -11.42 20.41 30.48
C GLU A 161 -12.15 21.76 30.45
N HIS A 162 -11.49 22.81 29.96
CA HIS A 162 -12.06 24.17 29.96
C HIS A 162 -13.28 24.34 29.04
N ASP A 163 -13.43 23.49 28.02
CA ASP A 163 -14.58 23.55 27.11
C ASP A 163 -15.87 23.02 27.75
N LYS A 164 -15.79 22.03 28.66
CA LYS A 164 -16.96 21.49 29.35
C LYS A 164 -17.61 22.53 30.27
N VAL A 165 -16.79 23.28 31.02
CA VAL A 165 -17.22 24.36 31.91
C VAL A 165 -17.96 25.45 31.13
N ALA A 166 -17.41 25.86 29.98
CA ALA A 166 -18.02 26.88 29.12
C ALA A 166 -19.38 26.44 28.56
N ARG A 167 -19.51 25.18 28.11
CA ARG A 167 -20.78 24.63 27.64
C ARG A 167 -21.85 24.59 28.73
N LEU A 168 -21.49 24.14 29.94
CA LEU A 168 -22.40 24.13 31.08
C LEU A 168 -22.89 25.54 31.42
N TYR A 169 -21.99 26.53 31.42
CA TYR A 169 -22.36 27.91 31.67
C TYR A 169 -23.28 28.50 30.58
N LEU A 170 -23.06 28.18 29.30
CA LEU A 170 -23.97 28.59 28.23
C LEU A 170 -25.36 27.97 28.41
N HIS A 171 -25.45 26.70 28.82
CA HIS A 171 -26.72 26.05 29.11
C HIS A 171 -27.46 26.74 30.27
N TYR A 172 -26.75 27.19 31.30
CA TYR A 172 -27.32 28.03 32.36
C TYR A 172 -27.83 29.38 31.82
N CYS A 173 -27.07 30.03 30.94
CA CYS A 173 -27.52 31.26 30.28
C CYS A 173 -28.79 31.04 29.43
N GLU A 174 -28.92 29.89 28.76
CA GLU A 174 -30.14 29.52 28.02
C GLU A 174 -31.34 29.33 28.94
N LYS A 175 -31.16 28.70 30.11
CA LYS A 175 -32.23 28.58 31.12
C LYS A 175 -32.70 29.94 31.63
N LEU A 176 -31.79 30.88 31.84
CA LEU A 176 -32.13 32.27 32.18
C LEU A 176 -32.77 33.02 31.01
N ALA A 177 -32.33 32.76 29.78
CA ALA A 177 -32.96 33.32 28.58
C ALA A 177 -34.42 32.88 28.43
N ALA A 178 -34.74 31.62 28.78
CA ALA A 178 -36.10 31.12 28.82
C ALA A 178 -36.96 31.81 29.89
N LYS A 179 -36.35 32.28 31.00
CA LYS A 179 -37.01 33.08 32.05
C LYS A 179 -37.11 34.57 31.68
N GLY A 180 -36.52 35.00 30.55
CA GLY A 180 -36.69 36.36 30.01
C GLY A 180 -35.44 37.25 30.04
N ILE A 181 -34.26 36.74 30.45
CA ILE A 181 -33.01 37.51 30.45
C ILE A 181 -31.93 36.87 29.57
N LYS A 182 -31.57 37.54 28.46
CA LYS A 182 -30.56 37.07 27.52
C LYS A 182 -29.20 37.72 27.78
N ARG A 183 -28.15 36.90 27.84
CA ARG A 183 -26.76 37.37 27.93
C ARG A 183 -26.31 37.97 26.61
N HIS A 184 -25.58 39.09 26.64
CA HIS A 184 -24.93 39.61 25.43
C HIS A 184 -23.60 38.90 25.16
N PRO A 185 -23.21 38.68 23.88
CA PRO A 185 -21.97 37.99 23.52
C PRO A 185 -20.71 38.58 24.18
N SER A 186 -20.66 39.92 24.30
CA SER A 186 -19.54 40.67 24.85
C SER A 186 -19.64 40.93 26.36
N GLU A 187 -20.68 40.42 27.02
CA GLU A 187 -20.93 40.68 28.45
C GLU A 187 -20.20 39.67 29.34
N PRO A 188 -19.39 40.15 30.31
CA PRO A 188 -18.76 39.31 31.33
C PRO A 188 -19.80 38.62 32.22
N ALA A 189 -19.47 37.43 32.72
CA ALA A 189 -20.34 36.65 33.60
C ALA A 189 -20.74 37.40 34.89
N SER A 190 -19.85 38.23 35.45
CA SER A 190 -20.11 39.05 36.63
C SER A 190 -21.12 40.18 36.40
N ILE A 191 -21.17 40.73 35.19
CA ILE A 191 -22.12 41.79 34.83
C ILE A 191 -23.49 41.15 34.56
N PHE A 192 -23.50 40.04 33.82
CA PHE A 192 -24.72 39.29 33.55
C PHE A 192 -25.40 38.82 34.85
N SER A 193 -24.64 38.32 35.83
CA SER A 193 -25.20 37.86 37.11
C SER A 193 -25.85 38.99 37.89
N LYS A 194 -25.22 40.18 37.97
CA LYS A 194 -25.81 41.35 38.62
C LYS A 194 -27.15 41.75 37.98
N ARG A 195 -27.22 41.71 36.65
CA ARG A 195 -28.46 42.00 35.92
C ARG A 195 -29.54 40.95 36.16
N ALA A 196 -29.16 39.66 36.18
CA ALA A 196 -30.06 38.56 36.50
C ALA A 196 -30.61 38.64 37.93
N ILE A 197 -29.78 39.01 38.90
CA ILE A 197 -30.17 39.21 40.31
C ILE A 197 -31.16 40.38 40.44
N ALA A 198 -30.90 41.49 39.73
CA ALA A 198 -31.81 42.65 39.75
C ALA A 198 -33.21 42.31 39.21
N GLN A 199 -33.32 41.39 38.25
CA GLN A 199 -34.59 40.97 37.66
C GLN A 199 -35.25 39.82 38.43
N PHE A 200 -34.48 38.94 39.07
CA PHE A 200 -34.98 37.80 39.86
C PHE A 200 -34.34 37.76 41.26
N PRO A 201 -34.75 38.65 42.19
CA PRO A 201 -34.16 38.73 43.53
C PRO A 201 -34.28 37.43 44.34
N THR A 202 -35.32 36.63 44.09
CA THR A 202 -35.54 35.34 44.74
C THR A 202 -34.47 34.30 44.43
N LEU A 203 -33.77 34.43 43.30
CA LEU A 203 -32.73 33.50 42.84
C LEU A 203 -31.30 33.99 43.13
N GLU A 204 -31.16 35.06 43.92
CA GLU A 204 -29.86 35.73 44.14
C GLU A 204 -28.75 34.78 44.58
N LYS A 205 -29.03 33.95 45.60
CA LYS A 205 -28.05 33.02 46.17
C LYS A 205 -27.55 32.01 45.13
N GLU A 206 -28.45 31.46 44.32
CA GLU A 206 -28.10 30.45 43.31
C GLU A 206 -27.33 31.06 42.15
N VAL A 207 -27.78 32.21 41.63
CA VAL A 207 -27.12 32.94 40.53
C VAL A 207 -25.70 33.34 40.90
N LYS A 208 -25.51 33.85 42.13
CA LYS A 208 -24.20 34.24 42.63
C LYS A 208 -23.26 33.04 42.76
N LEU A 209 -23.74 31.95 43.36
CA LEU A 209 -22.95 30.73 43.57
C LEU A 209 -22.55 30.06 42.24
N ILE A 210 -23.44 30.01 41.25
CA ILE A 210 -23.13 29.49 39.89
C ILE A 210 -22.06 30.36 39.21
N THR A 211 -22.21 31.69 39.30
CA THR A 211 -21.29 32.62 38.63
C THR A 211 -19.88 32.58 39.23
N GLU A 212 -19.79 32.53 40.57
CA GLU A 212 -18.51 32.43 41.28
C GLU A 212 -17.82 31.09 40.97
N THR A 213 -18.57 29.98 40.97
CA THR A 213 -18.05 28.66 40.63
C THR A 213 -17.56 28.59 39.17
N TYR A 214 -18.29 29.20 38.23
CA TYR A 214 -17.86 29.30 36.84
C TYR A 214 -16.55 30.08 36.69
N GLN A 215 -16.44 31.25 37.34
CA GLN A 215 -15.24 32.08 37.29
C GLN A 215 -14.03 31.34 37.88
N ARG A 216 -14.24 30.64 38.99
CA ARG A 216 -13.22 29.79 39.62
C ARG A 216 -12.73 28.70 38.67
N LEU A 217 -13.65 27.89 38.14
CA LEU A 217 -13.34 26.78 37.22
C LEU A 217 -12.71 27.26 35.89
N ARG A 218 -12.99 28.49 35.46
CA ARG A 218 -12.53 29.03 34.18
C ARG A 218 -11.18 29.73 34.27
N TYR A 219 -10.91 30.45 35.36
CA TYR A 219 -9.74 31.33 35.47
C TYR A 219 -8.73 30.89 36.55
N GLU A 220 -9.12 30.02 37.48
CA GLU A 220 -8.19 29.52 38.49
C GLU A 220 -7.37 28.34 37.95
N LYS A 221 -6.08 28.31 38.29
CA LYS A 221 -5.08 27.39 37.72
C LYS A 221 -5.16 25.97 38.30
N SER A 222 -5.92 25.78 39.38
CA SER A 222 -6.10 24.52 40.11
C SER A 222 -7.59 24.27 40.37
N SER A 223 -8.25 23.53 39.48
CA SER A 223 -9.62 23.05 39.68
C SER A 223 -9.61 21.56 40.01
N HIS A 224 -10.31 21.16 41.07
CA HIS A 224 -10.42 19.74 41.41
C HIS A 224 -11.54 19.12 40.54
N PRO A 225 -11.41 17.87 40.06
CA PRO A 225 -12.46 17.22 39.26
C PRO A 225 -13.87 17.21 39.90
N ASN A 226 -13.93 17.28 41.23
CA ASN A 226 -15.18 17.32 41.99
C ASN A 226 -15.93 18.67 41.84
N ASP A 227 -15.21 19.76 41.59
CA ASP A 227 -15.81 21.10 41.41
C ASP A 227 -16.64 21.17 40.12
N LEU A 228 -16.21 20.45 39.07
CA LEU A 228 -16.96 20.34 37.82
C LEU A 228 -18.27 19.55 38.01
N LEU A 229 -18.24 18.48 38.80
CA LEU A 229 -19.44 17.68 39.11
C LEU A 229 -20.43 18.49 39.95
N PHE A 230 -19.93 19.22 40.95
CA PHE A 230 -20.74 20.13 41.75
C PHE A 230 -21.40 21.22 40.88
N PHE A 231 -20.63 21.86 40.00
CA PHE A 231 -21.14 22.87 39.06
C PHE A 231 -22.22 22.30 38.13
N GLN A 232 -22.02 21.08 37.62
CA GLN A 232 -23.02 20.41 36.79
C GLN A 232 -24.32 20.12 37.56
N GLN A 233 -24.23 19.70 38.82
CA GLN A 233 -25.41 19.45 39.67
C GLN A 233 -26.18 20.74 39.95
N MET A 234 -25.48 21.84 40.23
CA MET A 234 -26.09 23.15 40.43
C MET A 234 -26.90 23.60 39.22
N ILE A 235 -26.32 23.54 38.03
CA ILE A 235 -27.01 23.95 36.79
C ILE A 235 -28.19 23.02 36.48
N ARG A 236 -28.12 21.73 36.83
CA ARG A 236 -29.25 20.81 36.68
C ARG A 236 -30.42 21.15 37.61
N ARG A 237 -30.14 21.63 38.83
CA ARG A 237 -31.17 21.99 39.83
C ARG A 237 -31.81 23.36 39.58
N PHE A 238 -31.12 24.27 38.90
CA PHE A 238 -31.58 25.62 38.52
C PHE A 238 -32.60 25.63 37.37
#